data_AF-A0AAN9HS88-F1
#
_entry.id   AF-A0AAN9HS88-F1
#
_cell.length_a   1.000
_cell.length_b   1.000
_cell.length_c   1.000
_cell.angle_alpha   90.00
_cell.angle_beta   90.00
_cell.angle_gamma   90.00
#
_symmetry.space_group_name_H-M   'P 1'
#
loop_
_entity.id
_entity.type
_entity.pdbx_description
1 polymer ?
#
loop_
_entity_poly.entity_id
_entity_poly.type
_entity_poly.pdbx_seq_one_letter_code
_entity_poly.pdbx_strand_id
1 'polypeptide(L)'
;MGVFTFVLRSSGGQWNAKQYEGDIEASASSTFDLQRLLVKAALAVDSSGGVQSSYSPVSPSSAVFQVIVGGAVFVGGGGGGAAAAPAGGSAPAAEAPAPEKKEEKVEEEDDEDMGFSLFD
;
A
#
# COMPACT_ATOMS: atom_id res chain seq x y z
N MET A 1 -6.94 11.33 -8.95
CA MET A 1 -6.05 10.49 -8.12
C MET A 1 -4.77 11.27 -7.94
N GLY A 2 -4.70 12.07 -6.88
CA GLY A 2 -3.51 12.82 -6.50
C GLY A 2 -2.61 11.95 -5.61
N VAL A 3 -1.32 11.91 -5.92
CA VAL A 3 -0.31 11.29 -5.06
C VAL A 3 0.60 12.40 -4.55
N PHE A 4 0.58 12.62 -3.24
CA PHE A 4 1.39 13.61 -2.56
C PHE A 4 2.48 12.90 -1.79
N THR A 5 3.72 13.05 -2.22
CA THR A 5 4.89 12.48 -1.54
C THR A 5 5.59 13.57 -0.74
N PHE A 6 5.84 13.30 0.54
CA PHE A 6 6.48 14.22 1.46
C PHE A 6 7.76 13.60 2.03
N VAL A 7 8.81 14.40 2.08
CA VAL A 7 10.06 14.06 2.76
C VAL A 7 10.02 14.69 4.14
N LEU A 8 10.04 13.86 5.18
CA LEU A 8 10.06 14.26 6.57
C LEU A 8 11.48 14.24 7.11
N ARG A 9 11.84 15.26 7.87
CA ARG A 9 13.10 15.35 8.60
C ARG A 9 12.87 15.87 10.01
N SER A 10 13.41 15.16 10.99
CA SER A 10 13.51 15.59 12.37
C SER A 10 14.79 16.37 12.60
N SER A 11 14.69 17.55 13.20
CA SER A 11 15.82 18.35 13.63
C SER A 11 15.48 19.02 14.96
N GLY A 12 16.32 18.81 15.98
CA GLY A 12 16.15 19.46 17.28
C GLY A 12 14.83 19.13 18.00
N GLY A 13 14.22 17.97 17.73
CA GLY A 13 12.93 17.57 18.30
C GLY A 13 11.69 18.10 17.55
N GLN A 14 11.88 18.87 16.47
CA GLN A 14 10.80 19.29 15.57
C GLN A 14 10.87 18.49 14.27
N TRP A 15 9.70 18.02 13.82
CA TRP A 15 9.55 17.39 12.52
C TRP A 15 9.12 18.42 11.50
N ASN A 16 9.81 18.40 10.35
CA ASN A 16 9.50 19.22 9.19
C ASN A 16 9.22 18.32 8.00
N ALA A 17 8.28 18.70 7.16
CA ALA A 17 7.94 18.01 5.93
C ALA A 17 7.91 18.97 4.76
N LYS A 18 8.45 18.51 3.64
CA LYS A 18 8.37 19.19 2.35
C LYS A 18 7.83 18.22 1.32
N GLN A 19 6.91 18.68 0.48
CA GLN A 19 6.47 17.89 -0.66
C GLN A 19 7.65 17.70 -1.63
N TYR A 20 7.80 16.49 -2.15
CA TYR A 20 8.87 16.16 -3.10
C TYR A 20 8.66 16.89 -4.44
N GLU A 21 7.42 16.93 -4.90
CA GLU A 21 6.97 17.69 -6.07
C GLU A 21 5.78 18.56 -5.67
N GLY A 22 6.05 19.82 -5.29
CA GLY A 22 5.04 20.82 -4.93
C GLY A 22 5.49 21.76 -3.81
N ASP A 23 4.58 22.68 -3.43
CA ASP A 23 4.88 23.78 -2.50
C ASP A 23 4.30 23.56 -1.09
N ILE A 24 3.78 22.37 -0.80
CA ILE A 24 3.21 22.06 0.52
C ILE A 24 4.34 21.76 1.51
N GLU A 25 4.42 22.58 2.55
CA GLU A 25 5.32 22.37 3.68
C GLU A 25 4.55 22.41 5.00
N ALA A 26 5.00 21.62 5.98
CA ALA A 26 4.41 21.61 7.32
C ALA A 26 5.48 21.29 8.36
N SER A 27 5.29 21.79 9.58
CA SER A 27 6.14 21.49 10.71
C SER A 27 5.32 21.21 11.96
N ALA A 28 5.74 20.26 12.78
CA ALA A 28 5.10 19.95 14.04
C ALA A 28 6.10 19.37 15.06
N SER A 29 5.71 19.34 16.33
CA SER A 29 6.50 18.71 17.40
C SER A 29 6.41 17.19 17.40
N SER A 30 5.41 16.61 16.75
CA SER A 30 5.20 15.16 16.65
C SER A 30 4.95 14.72 15.21
N THR A 31 5.33 13.48 14.88
CA THR A 31 5.03 12.89 13.57
C THR A 31 3.53 12.77 13.33
N PHE A 32 2.75 12.55 14.39
CA PHE A 32 1.30 12.39 14.31
C PHE A 32 0.58 13.68 13.91
N ASP A 33 0.94 14.79 14.55
CA ASP A 33 0.38 16.10 14.19
C ASP A 33 0.81 16.49 12.78
N LEU A 34 2.06 16.19 12.44
CA LEU A 34 2.58 16.43 11.10
C LEU A 34 1.76 15.66 10.04
N GLN A 35 1.57 14.35 10.23
CA GLN A 35 0.80 13.50 9.31
C GLN A 35 -0.61 14.04 9.10
N ARG A 36 -1.29 14.47 10.18
CA ARG A 36 -2.63 15.08 10.09
C ARG A 36 -2.64 16.38 9.31
N LEU A 37 -1.65 17.26 9.55
CA LEU A 37 -1.50 18.50 8.80
C LEU A 37 -1.26 18.23 7.32
N LEU A 38 -0.40 17.27 6.98
CA LEU A 38 -0.12 16.89 5.60
C LEU A 38 -1.33 16.28 4.90
N VAL A 39 -2.06 15.38 5.56
CA VAL A 39 -3.29 14.82 5.01
C VAL A 39 -4.34 15.92 4.77
N LYS A 40 -4.49 16.85 5.72
CA LYS A 40 -5.39 18.00 5.56
C LYS A 40 -4.96 18.92 4.43
N ALA A 41 -3.65 19.16 4.26
CA ALA A 41 -3.12 19.96 3.18
C ALA A 41 -3.32 19.29 1.81
N ALA A 42 -3.07 17.98 1.71
CA ALA A 42 -3.35 17.20 0.51
C ALA A 42 -4.85 17.23 0.14
N LEU A 43 -5.73 17.09 1.15
CA LEU A 43 -7.19 17.20 0.97
C LEU A 43 -7.68 18.58 0.54
N ALA A 44 -6.94 19.63 0.89
CA ALA A 44 -7.25 20.99 0.43
C ALA A 44 -6.91 21.19 -1.06
N VAL A 45 -6.00 20.38 -1.61
CA VAL A 45 -5.60 20.43 -3.02
C VAL A 45 -6.42 19.46 -3.87
N ASP A 46 -6.61 18.23 -3.40
CA ASP A 46 -7.42 17.21 -4.07
C ASP A 46 -8.41 16.60 -3.06
N SER A 47 -9.69 16.56 -3.40
CA SER A 47 -10.77 15.98 -2.60
C SER A 47 -11.56 14.93 -3.38
N SER A 48 -11.00 14.42 -4.48
CA SER A 48 -11.72 13.57 -5.46
C SER A 48 -12.02 12.14 -4.99
N GLY A 49 -11.86 11.78 -3.72
CA GLY A 49 -12.15 10.42 -3.25
C GLY A 49 -11.53 10.05 -1.89
N GLY A 50 -11.49 8.75 -1.61
CA GLY A 50 -10.91 8.20 -0.37
C GLY A 50 -9.44 8.57 -0.20
N VAL A 51 -9.02 8.70 1.07
CA VAL A 51 -7.64 9.03 1.44
C VAL A 51 -6.95 7.79 1.97
N GLN A 52 -5.79 7.48 1.39
CA GLN A 52 -4.86 6.48 1.92
C GLN A 52 -3.55 7.18 2.22
N SER A 53 -2.96 6.90 3.39
CA SER A 53 -1.62 7.39 3.73
C SER A 53 -0.68 6.25 4.09
N SER A 54 0.58 6.36 3.70
CA SER A 54 1.66 5.43 4.06
C SER A 54 2.81 6.20 4.69
N TYR A 55 3.34 5.68 5.80
CA TYR A 55 4.49 6.25 6.50
C TYR A 55 5.63 5.24 6.52
N SER A 56 6.73 5.58 5.84
CA SER A 56 7.92 4.75 5.73
C SER A 56 9.13 5.45 6.34
N PRO A 57 9.61 5.05 7.52
CA PRO A 57 10.84 5.58 8.09
C PRO A 57 12.06 5.09 7.30
N VAL A 58 12.95 6.02 6.94
CA VAL A 58 14.23 5.70 6.26
C VAL A 58 15.38 5.71 7.27
N SER A 59 15.28 6.56 8.29
CA SER A 59 16.19 6.61 9.43
C SER A 59 15.42 7.09 10.68
N PRO A 60 16.03 7.04 11.87
CA PRO A 60 15.40 7.59 13.08
C PRO A 60 15.05 9.09 12.99
N SER A 61 15.67 9.83 12.07
CA SER A 61 15.46 11.26 11.87
C SER A 61 14.86 11.61 10.51
N SER A 62 14.52 10.65 9.66
CA SER A 62 13.94 10.90 8.34
C SER A 62 12.91 9.85 7.93
N ALA A 63 11.83 10.28 7.30
CA ALA A 63 10.78 9.40 6.80
C ALA A 63 10.21 9.91 5.48
N VAL A 64 9.62 9.02 4.70
CA VAL A 64 8.81 9.35 3.54
C VAL A 64 7.36 9.12 3.90
N PHE A 65 6.52 10.12 3.68
CA PHE A 65 5.09 10.03 3.89
C PHE A 65 4.37 10.24 2.56
N GLN A 66 3.52 9.29 2.18
CA GLN A 66 2.74 9.38 0.96
C GLN A 66 1.28 9.50 1.32
N VAL A 67 0.59 10.48 0.73
CA VAL A 67 -0.86 10.65 0.81
C VAL A 67 -1.42 10.47 -0.58
N ILE A 68 -2.30 9.49 -0.76
CA ILE A 68 -2.97 9.19 -2.00
C ILE A 68 -4.43 9.60 -1.82
N VAL A 69 -4.91 10.48 -2.69
CA VAL A 69 -6.32 10.92 -2.72
C VAL A 69 -6.97 10.41 -3.99
N GLY A 70 -8.01 9.60 -3.85
CA GLY A 70 -8.70 8.95 -4.97
C GLY A 70 -7.99 7.69 -5.47
N GLY A 71 -8.69 6.88 -6.26
CA GLY A 71 -8.23 5.57 -6.76
C GLY A 71 -8.80 4.38 -5.97
N ALA A 72 -8.63 3.17 -6.50
CA ALA A 72 -9.02 1.94 -5.80
C ALA A 72 -8.12 1.76 -4.57
N VAL A 73 -8.67 2.02 -3.38
CA VAL A 73 -7.96 1.92 -2.12
C VAL A 73 -7.66 0.44 -1.84
N PHE A 74 -6.46 -0.01 -2.18
CA PHE A 74 -5.95 -1.29 -1.70
C PHE A 74 -5.46 -1.11 -0.27
N VAL A 75 -6.29 -1.49 0.70
CA VAL A 75 -5.89 -1.65 2.10
C VAL A 75 -5.04 -2.93 2.19
N GLY A 76 -3.80 -2.85 1.71
CA GLY A 76 -2.87 -3.97 1.61
C GLY A 76 -1.45 -3.51 1.93
N GLY A 77 -1.24 -3.08 3.17
CA GLY A 77 0.04 -2.54 3.66
C GLY A 77 -0.09 -2.01 5.07
N GLY A 78 -0.55 -2.85 6.00
CA GLY A 78 -0.82 -2.48 7.39
C GLY A 78 -2.05 -3.23 7.89
N GLY A 79 -1.86 -4.22 8.77
CA GLY A 79 -2.92 -5.06 9.27
C GLY A 79 -4.05 -4.28 9.96
N GLY A 80 -5.28 -4.65 9.64
CA GLY A 80 -6.48 -4.28 10.38
C GLY A 80 -7.52 -3.51 9.57
N GLY A 81 -8.65 -4.17 9.27
CA GLY A 81 -9.93 -3.49 9.08
C GLY A 81 -10.60 -3.66 7.72
N ALA A 82 -11.35 -4.75 7.59
CA ALA A 82 -12.55 -4.96 6.77
C ALA A 82 -12.73 -4.11 5.49
N ALA A 83 -12.43 -4.72 4.35
CA ALA A 83 -13.03 -4.33 3.08
C ALA A 83 -14.55 -4.61 3.13
N ALA A 84 -15.37 -3.57 3.33
CA ALA A 84 -16.79 -3.66 3.06
C ALA A 84 -17.00 -3.57 1.53
N ALA A 85 -17.17 -4.73 0.89
CA ALA A 85 -17.63 -4.81 -0.49
C ALA A 85 -19.08 -4.29 -0.57
N PRO A 86 -19.45 -3.45 -1.56
CA PRO A 86 -20.84 -3.05 -1.74
C PRO A 86 -21.68 -4.26 -2.13
N ALA A 87 -22.72 -4.52 -1.36
CA ALA A 87 -23.77 -5.49 -1.66
C ALA A 87 -24.79 -4.88 -2.63
N GLY A 88 -25.09 -5.61 -3.71
CA GLY A 88 -26.18 -5.34 -4.65
C GLY A 88 -25.79 -5.80 -6.05
N GLY A 89 -26.49 -6.69 -6.75
CA GLY A 89 -27.73 -7.41 -6.47
C GLY A 89 -28.08 -8.24 -7.71
N SER A 90 -28.97 -9.21 -7.51
CA SER A 90 -29.76 -9.95 -8.50
C SER A 90 -29.08 -11.05 -9.34
N ALA A 91 -29.52 -12.28 -9.07
CA ALA A 91 -29.45 -13.48 -9.91
C ALA A 91 -30.27 -13.31 -11.23
N PRO A 92 -30.40 -14.30 -12.16
CA PRO A 92 -29.90 -15.69 -12.15
C PRO A 92 -29.37 -16.24 -13.52
N ALA A 93 -28.95 -17.51 -13.46
CA ALA A 93 -29.10 -18.59 -14.46
C ALA A 93 -28.11 -18.77 -15.64
N ALA A 94 -27.67 -20.04 -15.72
CA ALA A 94 -27.57 -20.89 -16.91
C ALA A 94 -26.17 -21.30 -17.41
N GLU A 95 -26.10 -22.60 -17.75
CA GLU A 95 -25.18 -23.34 -18.62
C GLU A 95 -23.82 -23.87 -18.09
N ALA A 96 -23.83 -25.18 -17.78
CA ALA A 96 -22.72 -26.11 -18.07
C ALA A 96 -22.90 -26.66 -19.52
N PRO A 97 -21.96 -27.41 -20.15
CA PRO A 97 -20.67 -27.95 -19.67
C PRO A 97 -19.48 -27.93 -20.69
N ALA A 98 -18.36 -28.58 -20.28
CA ALA A 98 -17.21 -29.12 -21.06
C ALA A 98 -15.99 -28.19 -21.27
N PRO A 99 -14.72 -28.68 -21.39
CA PRO A 99 -14.29 -30.05 -21.75
C PRO A 99 -13.07 -30.68 -21.01
N GLU A 100 -13.02 -32.02 -21.13
CA GLU A 100 -11.85 -32.88 -21.42
C GLU A 100 -10.62 -32.99 -20.48
N LYS A 101 -10.53 -34.18 -19.85
CA LYS A 101 -9.32 -34.81 -19.30
C LYS A 101 -8.61 -35.63 -20.39
N LYS A 102 -7.26 -35.58 -20.38
CA LYS A 102 -6.28 -36.71 -20.46
C LYS A 102 -4.94 -36.13 -20.97
N GLU A 103 -3.97 -35.84 -20.10
CA GLU A 103 -2.97 -36.74 -19.51
C GLU A 103 -2.13 -37.50 -20.56
N GLU A 104 -0.94 -36.96 -20.82
CA GLU A 104 0.19 -37.66 -21.42
C GLU A 104 1.31 -37.76 -20.35
N LYS A 105 1.94 -38.92 -20.35
CA LYS A 105 2.82 -39.54 -19.35
C LYS A 105 4.30 -39.21 -19.67
N VAL A 106 5.23 -39.68 -18.81
CA VAL A 106 6.70 -39.92 -19.01
C VAL A 106 7.59 -38.83 -18.38
N GLU A 107 8.65 -39.05 -17.60
CA GLU A 107 9.42 -40.16 -16.96
C GLU A 107 10.31 -39.44 -15.89
N GLU A 108 10.57 -39.99 -14.68
CA GLU A 108 11.90 -40.50 -14.21
C GLU A 108 13.11 -39.63 -14.62
N GLU A 109 14.12 -39.29 -13.83
CA GLU A 109 14.65 -39.48 -12.46
C GLU A 109 15.78 -38.40 -12.34
N ASP A 110 16.47 -38.28 -11.20
CA ASP A 110 17.54 -37.29 -10.88
C ASP A 110 16.99 -35.91 -10.46
N ASP A 111 17.16 -35.42 -9.23
CA ASP A 111 18.44 -35.13 -8.61
C ASP A 111 18.42 -35.35 -7.09
N GLU A 112 19.46 -36.02 -6.62
CA GLU A 112 19.92 -36.19 -5.24
C GLU A 112 20.26 -34.85 -4.53
N ASP A 113 19.61 -33.73 -4.89
CA ASP A 113 19.75 -32.38 -4.32
C ASP A 113 18.66 -32.05 -3.28
N MET A 114 17.95 -33.08 -2.81
CA MET A 114 17.09 -33.03 -1.63
C MET A 114 17.77 -33.73 -0.45
N GLY A 115 19.08 -33.51 -0.25
CA GLY A 115 19.80 -34.30 0.74
C GLY A 115 21.21 -33.92 1.18
N PHE A 116 21.85 -32.78 0.82
CA PHE A 116 23.25 -32.60 1.26
C PHE A 116 23.81 -31.23 1.66
N SER A 117 23.05 -30.12 1.84
CA SER A 117 23.59 -28.89 2.51
C SER A 117 22.51 -27.88 2.96
N LEU A 118 21.53 -28.27 3.78
CA LEU A 118 20.67 -27.29 4.49
C LEU A 118 20.84 -27.32 6.01
N PHE A 119 21.75 -28.17 6.51
CA PHE A 119 22.17 -28.19 7.92
C PHE A 119 23.66 -28.56 8.04
N ASP A 120 24.49 -27.98 7.18
CA ASP A 120 25.89 -27.70 7.52
C ASP A 120 26.17 -26.22 7.25
#